data_AF-A0A3A0D7L7-F1
#
_entry.id   AF-A0A3A0D7L7-F1
#
_cell.length_a   1.000
_cell.length_b   1.000
_cell.length_c   1.000
_cell.angle_alpha   90.00
_cell.angle_beta   90.00
_cell.angle_gamma   90.00
#
_symmetry.space_group_name_H-M   'P 1'
#
loop_
_entity.id
_entity.type
_entity.pdbx_description
1 polymer ?
#
loop_
_entity_poly.entity_id
_entity_poly.type
_entity_poly.pdbx_seq_one_letter_code
_entity_poly.pdbx_strand_id
1 'polypeptide(L)'
;MCAAVLLAAMGWLTAHARRIDRERSAARAEAALEQRVSLVLWRMDTKLAPLIAEEVARPYLYYDSFITLQQPAGRQQPIHAPSPLLAGRAENVLLNFDVSLDGRWKSPQAPQAEERLLALSNGLSLADIQLNCSRLDELARMIDLDDLVAQLPQQPLPSPPAVQQELNAPSSPLAEAPAEQQAVQPFIPNFPHAGDPAEPSGANIGTGVRQPAQVIQQFDRTQQTASTPHGYGDLGERNTRFQQAAQEEFSKQRVGNSYLLNSPQAAEATVIENASRPVWIGGQLLLARRVVRNGETFVQGSWLDWPRLKKELLAEARDLLPKAELAPVYDHATADPTRMLAGLPVQLVVGDAARALSASAAADGPLHWALALGWMALVLAVAAVAALLWGVVALSERRAAFVSAVTHELRTPLTTFRMYAEMLSQDMVPSAERRRQYLSTLKTEAERLTHLVENVLAYARLERGRRPQRNERTTVAALVERFEPRLAERATQSDMHFKCQVANDVAQAALW
;
A
#
# COMPACT_ATOMS: atom_id res chain seq x y z
N MET A 1 35.79 -29.18 12.41
CA MET A 1 35.82 -27.77 12.86
C MET A 1 35.35 -26.78 11.79
N CYS A 2 35.94 -26.74 10.59
CA CYS A 2 35.59 -25.73 9.57
C CYS A 2 34.09 -25.70 9.19
N ALA A 3 33.45 -26.87 9.04
CA ALA A 3 32.01 -26.94 8.77
C ALA A 3 31.15 -26.32 9.89
N ALA A 4 31.51 -26.54 11.15
CA ALA A 4 30.78 -25.98 12.29
C ALA A 4 30.89 -24.45 12.35
N VAL A 5 32.07 -23.88 12.04
CA VAL A 5 32.28 -22.43 11.97
C VAL A 5 31.45 -21.81 10.84
N LEU A 6 31.40 -22.45 9.66
CA LEU A 6 30.58 -21.99 8.54
C LEU A 6 29.08 -22.00 8.86
N LEU A 7 28.58 -23.07 9.50
CA LEU A 7 27.18 -23.16 9.91
C LEU A 7 26.83 -22.10 10.96
N ALA A 8 27.72 -21.84 11.93
CA ALA A 8 27.53 -20.79 12.93
C ALA A 8 27.51 -19.39 12.31
N ALA A 9 28.43 -19.09 11.39
CA ALA A 9 28.47 -17.82 10.67
C ALA A 9 27.21 -17.61 9.80
N MET A 10 26.76 -18.66 9.09
CA MET A 10 25.54 -18.63 8.30
C MET A 10 24.28 -18.45 9.17
N GLY A 11 24.23 -19.11 10.34
CA GLY A 11 23.19 -18.92 11.34
C GLY A 11 23.11 -17.49 11.85
N TRP A 12 24.26 -16.90 12.16
CA TRP A 12 24.35 -15.50 12.59
C TRP A 12 23.89 -14.53 11.48
N LEU A 13 24.36 -14.71 10.24
CA LEU A 13 23.92 -13.91 9.08
C LEU A 13 22.42 -14.05 8.83
N THR A 14 21.86 -15.27 8.94
CA THR A 14 20.42 -15.53 8.79
C THR A 14 19.61 -14.79 9.86
N ALA A 15 20.04 -14.85 11.12
CA ALA A 15 19.39 -14.14 12.22
C ALA A 15 19.46 -12.62 12.03
N HIS A 16 20.61 -12.11 11.60
CA HIS A 16 20.81 -10.70 11.33
C HIS A 16 19.93 -10.20 10.15
N ALA A 17 19.90 -10.96 9.05
CA ALA A 17 19.04 -10.65 7.91
C ALA A 17 17.55 -10.63 8.27
N ARG A 18 17.09 -11.61 9.06
CA ARG A 18 15.70 -11.64 9.56
C ARG A 18 15.37 -10.48 10.49
N ARG A 19 16.32 -10.02 11.31
CA ARG A 19 16.12 -8.86 12.17
C ARG A 19 15.92 -7.59 11.34
N ILE A 20 16.80 -7.35 10.36
CA ILE A 20 16.70 -6.18 9.46
C ILE A 20 15.39 -6.22 8.67
N ASP A 21 14.99 -7.39 8.19
CA ASP A 21 13.75 -7.52 7.41
C ASP A 21 12.50 -7.23 8.25
N ARG A 22 12.48 -7.67 9.52
CA ARG A 22 11.41 -7.33 10.47
C ARG A 22 11.33 -5.83 10.77
N GLU A 23 12.48 -5.18 10.95
CA GLU A 23 12.55 -3.73 11.16
C GLU A 23 12.04 -2.98 9.92
N ARG A 24 12.41 -3.44 8.72
CA ARG A 24 11.92 -2.87 7.45
C ARG A 24 10.44 -3.15 7.21
N SER A 25 9.94 -4.33 7.53
CA SER A 25 8.52 -4.68 7.34
C SER A 25 7.63 -3.84 8.25
N ALA A 26 8.04 -3.62 9.51
CA ALA A 26 7.34 -2.73 10.43
C ALA A 26 7.27 -1.29 9.88
N ALA A 27 8.41 -0.75 9.44
CA ALA A 27 8.46 0.58 8.85
C ALA A 27 7.58 0.72 7.58
N ARG A 28 7.54 -0.30 6.73
CA ARG A 28 6.64 -0.32 5.54
C ARG A 28 5.17 -0.38 5.93
N ALA A 29 4.81 -1.18 6.94
CA ALA A 29 3.43 -1.28 7.41
C ALA A 29 2.92 0.05 7.97
N GLU A 30 3.76 0.76 8.73
CA GLU A 30 3.46 2.08 9.25
C GLU A 30 3.32 3.11 8.13
N ALA A 31 4.28 3.16 7.20
CA ALA A 31 4.22 4.06 6.05
C ALA A 31 2.96 3.82 5.18
N ALA A 32 2.59 2.55 4.96
CA ALA A 32 1.39 2.20 4.21
C ALA A 32 0.11 2.62 4.95
N LEU A 33 0.10 2.57 6.29
CA LEU A 33 -1.02 3.04 7.10
C LEU A 33 -1.16 4.57 6.98
N GLU A 34 -0.06 5.30 7.12
CA GLU A 34 -0.03 6.77 6.98
C GLU A 34 -0.51 7.24 5.60
N GLN A 35 -0.13 6.51 4.53
CA GLN A 35 -0.64 6.76 3.19
C GLN A 35 -2.16 6.56 3.08
N ARG A 36 -2.70 5.49 3.67
CA ARG A 36 -4.16 5.23 3.68
C ARG A 36 -4.91 6.29 4.48
N VAL A 37 -4.39 6.69 5.65
CA VAL A 37 -4.95 7.78 6.47
C VAL A 37 -5.02 9.07 5.67
N SER A 38 -3.90 9.45 5.04
CA SER A 38 -3.84 10.66 4.22
C SER A 38 -4.85 10.64 3.08
N LEU A 39 -4.99 9.50 2.39
CA LEU A 39 -5.93 9.34 1.28
C LEU A 39 -7.39 9.37 1.72
N VAL A 40 -7.71 8.78 2.88
CA VAL A 40 -9.04 8.85 3.48
C VAL A 40 -9.41 10.28 3.88
N LEU A 41 -8.50 11.00 4.56
CA LEU A 41 -8.72 12.39 4.94
C LEU A 41 -8.98 13.26 3.70
N TRP A 42 -8.18 13.06 2.64
CA TRP A 42 -8.38 13.77 1.38
C TRP A 42 -9.77 13.51 0.78
N ARG A 43 -10.20 12.23 0.67
CA ARG A 43 -11.55 11.89 0.16
C ARG A 43 -12.67 12.56 0.97
N MET A 44 -12.52 12.56 2.29
CA MET A 44 -13.48 13.21 3.19
C MET A 44 -13.50 14.73 2.98
N ASP A 45 -12.34 15.38 2.94
CA ASP A 45 -12.24 16.83 2.70
C ASP A 45 -12.81 17.23 1.32
N THR A 46 -12.53 16.45 0.27
CA THR A 46 -13.10 16.68 -1.07
C THR A 46 -14.62 16.57 -1.06
N LYS A 47 -15.19 15.63 -0.29
CA LYS A 47 -16.65 15.48 -0.14
C LYS A 47 -17.28 16.62 0.66
N LEU A 48 -16.56 17.16 1.65
CA LEU A 48 -17.02 18.29 2.48
C LEU A 48 -16.90 19.65 1.78
N ALA A 49 -15.96 19.80 0.85
CA ALA A 49 -15.64 21.07 0.23
C ALA A 49 -16.86 21.81 -0.34
N PRO A 50 -17.78 21.18 -1.10
CA PRO A 50 -18.94 21.88 -1.65
C PRO A 50 -19.88 22.41 -0.57
N LEU A 51 -20.13 21.61 0.48
CA LEU A 51 -21.01 21.98 1.59
C LEU A 51 -20.47 23.19 2.34
N ILE A 52 -19.19 23.15 2.73
CA ILE A 52 -18.58 24.26 3.46
C ILE A 52 -18.49 25.50 2.58
N ALA A 53 -18.07 25.36 1.31
CA ALA A 53 -17.97 26.49 0.40
C ALA A 53 -19.33 27.17 0.18
N GLU A 54 -20.40 26.40 -0.02
CA GLU A 54 -21.75 26.94 -0.19
C GLU A 54 -22.24 27.70 1.04
N GLU A 55 -22.04 27.14 2.24
CA GLU A 55 -22.52 27.75 3.49
C GLU A 55 -21.68 28.95 3.93
N VAL A 56 -20.35 28.93 3.73
CA VAL A 56 -19.49 30.10 3.96
C VAL A 56 -19.81 31.23 2.99
N ALA A 57 -20.16 30.90 1.75
CA ALA A 57 -20.39 31.89 0.71
C ALA A 57 -21.78 32.58 0.80
N ARG A 58 -22.66 32.16 1.72
CA ARG A 58 -23.99 32.76 1.87
C ARG A 58 -23.89 34.26 2.22
N PRO A 59 -24.59 35.16 1.52
CA PRO A 59 -24.72 36.56 1.91
C PRO A 59 -25.44 36.74 3.26
N TYR A 60 -25.06 37.76 4.04
CA TYR A 60 -25.67 38.01 5.36
C TYR A 60 -27.19 38.24 5.32
N LEU A 61 -27.73 38.76 4.21
CA LEU A 61 -29.16 39.02 4.00
C LEU A 61 -29.99 37.73 3.87
N TYR A 62 -29.36 36.60 3.53
CA TYR A 62 -30.10 35.33 3.39
C TYR A 62 -30.55 34.77 4.73
N TYR A 63 -29.98 35.26 5.83
CA TYR A 63 -30.33 34.84 7.19
C TYR A 63 -31.63 35.48 7.71
N ASP A 64 -32.25 36.38 6.95
CA ASP A 64 -33.62 36.86 7.16
C ASP A 64 -34.62 35.99 6.37
N SER A 65 -35.83 35.78 6.89
CA SER A 65 -36.88 34.99 6.21
C SER A 65 -37.28 35.62 4.87
N PHE A 66 -37.37 36.95 4.85
CA PHE A 66 -37.76 37.75 3.69
C PHE A 66 -36.81 38.93 3.52
N ILE A 67 -36.35 39.12 2.29
CA ILE A 67 -35.43 40.19 1.88
C ILE A 67 -36.24 41.30 1.24
N THR A 68 -36.02 42.54 1.66
CA THR A 68 -36.71 43.70 1.09
C THR A 68 -35.93 44.24 -0.10
N LEU A 69 -36.51 44.21 -1.30
CA LEU A 69 -35.86 44.68 -2.53
C LEU A 69 -36.19 46.14 -2.85
N GLN A 70 -35.21 46.89 -3.37
CA GLN A 70 -35.44 48.24 -3.90
C GLN A 70 -36.32 48.18 -5.14
N GLN A 71 -37.26 49.13 -5.25
CA GLN A 71 -38.13 49.25 -6.42
C GLN A 71 -37.56 50.23 -7.44
N PRO A 72 -37.76 49.98 -8.74
CA PRO A 72 -37.74 51.06 -9.72
C PRO A 72 -38.89 52.05 -9.39
N ALA A 73 -38.60 53.35 -9.47
CA ALA A 73 -39.49 54.42 -9.03
C ALA A 73 -40.94 54.26 -9.54
N GLY A 74 -41.93 54.15 -8.64
CA GLY A 74 -43.36 54.21 -9.02
C GLY A 74 -44.37 53.31 -8.26
N ARG A 75 -43.96 52.40 -7.38
CA ARG A 75 -44.88 51.61 -6.52
C ARG A 75 -44.74 51.99 -5.04
N GLN A 76 -45.84 51.88 -4.27
CA GLN A 76 -45.93 52.38 -2.89
C GLN A 76 -45.63 51.34 -1.79
N GLN A 77 -45.58 50.04 -2.10
CA GLN A 77 -45.41 48.99 -1.08
C GLN A 77 -44.13 48.18 -1.32
N PRO A 78 -43.25 47.99 -0.30
CA PRO A 78 -42.01 47.21 -0.41
C PRO A 78 -42.27 45.79 -0.94
N ILE A 79 -41.40 45.31 -1.82
CA ILE A 79 -41.47 43.94 -2.33
C ILE A 79 -40.61 43.06 -1.41
N HIS A 80 -41.27 42.14 -0.72
CA HIS A 80 -40.62 41.12 0.10
C HIS A 80 -40.38 39.88 -0.75
N ALA A 81 -39.12 39.59 -1.03
CA ALA A 81 -38.71 38.36 -1.70
C ALA A 81 -38.37 37.29 -0.64
N PRO A 82 -38.82 36.04 -0.78
CA PRO A 82 -38.41 34.97 0.13
C PRO A 82 -36.89 34.77 0.05
N SER A 83 -36.24 34.57 1.20
CA SER A 83 -34.83 34.17 1.20
C SER A 83 -34.67 32.80 0.51
N PRO A 84 -33.57 32.57 -0.23
CA PRO A 84 -33.26 31.24 -0.77
C PRO A 84 -33.19 30.16 0.31
N LEU A 85 -32.86 30.53 1.55
CA LEU A 85 -32.79 29.61 2.70
C LEU A 85 -34.16 29.31 3.31
N LEU A 86 -35.22 30.07 2.97
CA LEU A 86 -36.56 29.91 3.52
C LEU A 86 -37.06 28.48 3.29
N ALA A 87 -37.10 28.05 2.02
CA ALA A 87 -37.55 26.71 1.61
C ALA A 87 -36.40 25.75 1.24
N GLY A 88 -35.24 26.29 0.83
CA GLY A 88 -34.07 25.50 0.46
C GLY A 88 -33.31 25.04 1.70
N ARG A 89 -33.25 23.72 1.95
CA ARG A 89 -32.29 23.13 2.90
C ARG A 89 -31.14 22.51 2.12
N ALA A 90 -29.91 22.91 2.43
CA ALA A 90 -28.74 22.18 2.01
C ALA A 90 -28.73 20.79 2.65
N GLU A 91 -28.31 19.76 1.90
CA GLU A 91 -28.11 18.44 2.48
C GLU A 91 -27.10 18.53 3.63
N ASN A 92 -27.38 17.86 4.76
CA ASN A 92 -26.57 17.90 5.98
C ASN A 92 -26.59 19.23 6.79
N VAL A 93 -27.52 20.15 6.49
CA VAL A 93 -27.81 21.32 7.34
C VAL A 93 -29.17 21.16 8.01
N LEU A 94 -29.21 21.23 9.34
CA LEU A 94 -30.44 21.13 10.14
C LEU A 94 -31.23 22.42 10.14
N LEU A 95 -30.54 23.55 10.35
CA LEU A 95 -31.12 24.88 10.46
C LEU A 95 -30.06 25.96 10.24
N ASN A 96 -30.37 27.01 9.49
CA ASN A 96 -29.59 28.24 9.43
C ASN A 96 -30.11 29.22 10.49
N PHE A 97 -29.23 29.92 11.21
CA PHE A 97 -29.63 30.79 12.32
C PHE A 97 -28.93 32.14 12.28
N ASP A 98 -29.58 33.12 12.92
CA ASP A 98 -29.07 34.45 13.21
C ASP A 98 -29.40 34.75 14.68
N VAL A 99 -28.40 35.12 15.46
CA VAL A 99 -28.58 35.47 16.88
C VAL A 99 -27.85 36.77 17.20
N SER A 100 -28.56 37.71 17.81
CA SER A 100 -27.94 38.91 18.38
C SER A 100 -27.31 38.62 19.74
N LEU A 101 -26.34 39.44 20.16
CA LEU A 101 -25.64 39.28 21.44
C LEU A 101 -26.56 39.36 22.69
N ASP A 102 -27.79 39.86 22.52
CA ASP A 102 -28.83 39.86 23.57
C ASP A 102 -29.62 38.53 23.66
N GLY A 103 -29.28 37.53 22.86
CA GLY A 103 -29.89 36.20 22.87
C GLY A 103 -31.17 36.07 22.06
N ARG A 104 -31.51 37.02 21.18
CA ARG A 104 -32.66 36.88 20.26
C ARG A 104 -32.30 36.01 19.06
N TRP A 105 -32.70 34.75 19.11
CA TRP A 105 -32.53 33.78 18.03
C TRP A 105 -33.58 33.94 16.94
N LYS A 106 -33.14 33.86 15.69
CA LYS A 106 -33.97 33.86 14.48
C LYS A 106 -33.44 32.81 13.51
N SER A 107 -34.30 32.40 12.59
CA SER A 107 -33.91 31.54 11.48
C SER A 107 -34.75 31.90 10.25
N PRO A 108 -34.17 31.90 9.03
CA PRO A 108 -34.92 32.04 7.79
C PRO A 108 -36.02 30.99 7.65
N GLN A 109 -35.79 29.81 8.21
CA GLN A 109 -36.64 28.63 8.06
C GLN A 109 -37.74 28.57 9.14
N ALA A 110 -37.65 29.42 10.17
CA ALA A 110 -38.61 29.55 11.26
C ALA A 110 -39.21 30.97 11.28
N PRO A 111 -39.99 31.35 10.25
CA PRO A 111 -40.52 32.71 10.10
C PRO A 111 -41.41 33.12 11.28
N GLN A 112 -41.37 34.42 11.61
CA GLN A 112 -42.15 34.97 12.72
C GLN A 112 -43.65 34.91 12.44
N ALA A 113 -44.47 35.08 13.47
CA ALA A 113 -45.93 34.92 13.37
C ALA A 113 -46.55 35.78 12.24
N GLU A 114 -46.03 36.99 12.03
CA GLU A 114 -46.46 37.95 11.01
C GLU A 114 -46.11 37.47 9.58
N GLU A 115 -45.01 36.74 9.43
CA GLU A 115 -44.46 36.27 8.15
C GLU A 115 -45.00 34.89 7.75
N ARG A 116 -45.69 34.18 8.66
CA ARG A 116 -46.14 32.79 8.41
C ARG A 116 -47.05 32.67 7.20
N LEU A 117 -48.01 33.60 7.03
CA LEU A 117 -48.92 33.57 5.88
C LEU A 117 -48.15 33.70 4.57
N LEU A 118 -47.13 34.58 4.55
CA LEU A 118 -46.27 34.78 3.39
C LEU A 118 -45.35 33.57 3.15
N ALA A 119 -44.87 32.90 4.21
CA ALA A 119 -44.06 31.70 4.07
C ALA A 119 -44.87 30.51 3.52
N LEU A 120 -46.12 30.34 3.97
CA LEU A 120 -47.03 29.32 3.45
C LEU A 120 -47.34 29.53 1.96
N SER A 121 -47.54 30.78 1.54
CA SER A 121 -47.76 31.09 0.12
C SER A 121 -46.51 30.87 -0.75
N ASN A 122 -45.32 30.84 -0.14
CA ASN A 122 -44.04 30.60 -0.82
C ASN A 122 -43.54 29.14 -0.68
N GLY A 123 -44.42 28.21 -0.31
CA GLY A 123 -44.15 26.77 -0.40
C GLY A 123 -43.61 26.10 0.86
N LEU A 124 -43.55 26.77 2.01
CA LEU A 124 -43.32 26.09 3.29
C LEU A 124 -44.60 25.41 3.77
N SER A 125 -44.48 24.18 4.27
CA SER A 125 -45.58 23.53 4.96
C SER A 125 -45.67 24.00 6.42
N LEU A 126 -46.88 23.94 7.02
CA LEU A 126 -47.06 24.21 8.45
C LEU A 126 -46.22 23.26 9.32
N ALA A 127 -46.07 22.00 8.90
CA ALA A 127 -45.27 21.00 9.59
C ALA A 127 -43.78 21.37 9.59
N ASP A 128 -43.26 21.86 8.46
CA ASP A 128 -41.87 22.31 8.36
C ASP A 128 -41.61 23.54 9.23
N ILE A 129 -42.52 24.52 9.22
CA ILE A 129 -42.43 25.71 10.08
C ILE A 129 -42.39 25.29 11.55
N GLN A 130 -43.30 24.42 11.99
CA GLN A 130 -43.34 23.92 13.37
C GLN A 130 -42.05 23.18 13.75
N LEU A 131 -41.56 22.30 12.86
CA LEU A 131 -40.30 21.59 13.06
C LEU A 131 -39.12 22.58 13.19
N ASN A 132 -39.04 23.58 12.33
CA ASN A 132 -37.95 24.56 12.36
C ASN A 132 -38.00 25.46 13.59
N CYS A 133 -39.18 25.90 14.02
CA CYS A 133 -39.34 26.61 15.28
C CYS A 133 -38.86 25.73 16.45
N SER A 134 -39.26 24.46 16.49
CA SER A 134 -38.83 23.55 17.56
C SER A 134 -37.31 23.33 17.58
N ARG A 135 -36.67 23.24 16.41
CA ARG A 135 -35.21 23.15 16.26
C ARG A 135 -34.50 24.41 16.70
N LEU A 136 -35.05 25.59 16.38
CA LEU A 136 -34.49 26.86 16.82
C LEU A 136 -34.52 26.98 18.35
N ASP A 137 -35.64 26.59 18.98
CA ASP A 137 -35.79 26.56 20.43
C ASP A 137 -34.88 25.52 21.10
N GLU A 138 -34.61 24.39 20.43
CA GLU A 138 -33.65 23.38 20.87
C GLU A 138 -32.21 23.93 20.81
N LEU A 139 -31.84 24.53 19.66
CA LEU A 139 -30.54 25.13 19.42
C LEU A 139 -30.22 26.23 20.45
N ALA A 140 -31.19 27.13 20.69
CA ALA A 140 -31.06 28.22 21.66
C ALA A 140 -30.88 27.74 23.10
N ARG A 141 -31.35 26.53 23.45
CA ARG A 141 -31.17 25.94 24.78
C ARG A 141 -29.85 25.18 24.94
N MET A 142 -29.31 24.64 23.85
CA MET A 142 -28.09 23.82 23.87
C MET A 142 -26.81 24.64 23.75
N ILE A 143 -26.87 25.81 23.12
CA ILE A 143 -25.70 26.64 22.83
C ILE A 143 -25.52 27.71 23.90
N ASP A 144 -24.32 27.75 24.49
CA ASP A 144 -23.84 28.91 25.22
C ASP A 144 -23.35 29.97 24.23
N LEU A 145 -24.04 31.11 24.17
CA LEU A 145 -23.75 32.18 23.23
C LEU A 145 -22.39 32.84 23.52
N ASP A 146 -21.99 32.96 24.79
CA ASP A 146 -20.73 33.59 25.17
C ASP A 146 -19.55 32.73 24.71
N ASP A 147 -19.66 31.40 24.88
CA ASP A 147 -18.67 30.43 24.39
C ASP A 147 -18.59 30.43 22.85
N LEU A 148 -19.74 30.41 22.17
CA LEU A 148 -19.80 30.49 20.71
C LEU A 148 -19.10 31.76 20.20
N VAL A 149 -19.43 32.92 20.78
CA VAL A 149 -18.83 34.19 20.40
C VAL A 149 -17.32 34.13 20.65
N ALA A 150 -16.86 33.68 21.82
CA ALA A 150 -15.45 33.62 22.17
C ALA A 150 -14.58 32.80 21.19
N GLN A 151 -15.12 31.73 20.62
CA GLN A 151 -14.40 30.86 19.67
C GLN A 151 -14.36 31.41 18.23
N LEU A 152 -15.20 32.38 17.90
CA LEU A 152 -15.31 32.92 16.53
C LEU A 152 -14.26 34.00 16.21
N PRO A 153 -13.72 34.01 14.96
CA PRO A 153 -12.77 35.02 14.53
C PRO A 153 -13.31 36.45 14.63
N GLN A 154 -12.46 37.36 15.09
CA GLN A 154 -12.77 38.79 15.17
C GLN A 154 -12.25 39.58 13.95
N GLN A 155 -11.42 38.97 13.11
CA GLN A 155 -10.89 39.63 11.92
C GLN A 155 -11.98 39.85 10.87
N PRO A 156 -12.23 41.10 10.46
CA PRO A 156 -13.16 41.40 9.38
C PRO A 156 -12.59 40.92 8.05
N LEU A 157 -13.46 40.43 7.19
CA LEU A 157 -13.09 40.14 5.81
C LEU A 157 -12.72 41.45 5.11
N PRO A 158 -11.72 41.45 4.21
CA PRO A 158 -11.34 42.65 3.49
C PRO A 158 -12.56 43.21 2.75
N SER A 159 -12.90 44.47 3.04
CA SER A 159 -13.96 45.20 2.34
C SER A 159 -13.62 45.22 0.85
N PRO A 160 -14.57 44.92 -0.05
CA PRO A 160 -14.30 45.03 -1.48
C PRO A 160 -13.90 46.47 -1.83
N PRO A 161 -12.99 46.68 -2.80
CA PRO A 161 -12.87 47.99 -3.42
C PRO A 161 -14.26 48.40 -3.94
N ALA A 162 -14.64 49.66 -3.75
CA ALA A 162 -15.95 50.15 -4.13
C ALA A 162 -16.27 49.77 -5.58
N VAL A 163 -17.34 49.00 -5.79
CA VAL A 163 -17.81 48.52 -7.11
C VAL A 163 -18.18 49.68 -8.06
N GLN A 164 -18.17 50.94 -7.58
CA GLN A 164 -18.30 52.11 -8.45
C GLN A 164 -17.12 52.35 -9.40
N GLN A 165 -15.92 51.79 -9.18
CA GLN A 165 -14.74 52.16 -9.99
C GLN A 165 -14.54 51.35 -11.27
N GLU A 166 -14.98 50.10 -11.35
CA GLU A 166 -14.88 49.31 -12.59
C GLU A 166 -16.04 49.56 -13.57
N LEU A 167 -17.19 50.03 -13.09
CA LEU A 167 -18.30 50.46 -13.95
C LEU A 167 -18.13 51.88 -14.53
N ASN A 168 -17.23 52.69 -13.96
CA ASN A 168 -16.94 54.07 -14.40
C ASN A 168 -15.53 54.25 -15.00
N ALA A 169 -14.75 53.18 -15.18
CA ALA A 169 -13.52 53.27 -15.93
C ALA A 169 -13.87 53.64 -17.39
N PRO A 170 -13.29 54.71 -17.97
CA PRO A 170 -13.44 54.95 -19.41
C PRO A 170 -12.91 53.70 -20.12
N SER A 171 -13.76 53.12 -20.95
CA SER A 171 -13.46 51.97 -21.78
C SER A 171 -12.14 52.22 -22.52
N SER A 172 -11.06 51.61 -22.03
CA SER A 172 -9.83 51.55 -22.79
C SER A 172 -10.09 50.69 -24.03
N PRO A 173 -9.61 51.10 -25.21
CA PRO A 173 -10.00 50.48 -26.47
C PRO A 173 -9.47 49.04 -26.51
N LEU A 174 -10.39 48.09 -26.47
CA LEU A 174 -10.13 46.72 -26.87
C LEU A 174 -9.74 46.73 -28.35
N ALA A 175 -8.57 46.17 -28.63
CA ALA A 175 -8.14 45.83 -29.97
C ALA A 175 -9.24 45.02 -30.68
N GLU A 176 -9.48 45.39 -31.93
CA GLU A 176 -10.49 44.82 -32.82
C GLU A 176 -10.42 43.29 -32.86
N ALA A 177 -11.53 42.65 -32.50
CA ALA A 177 -11.92 41.32 -32.96
C ALA A 177 -13.43 41.34 -33.24
N PRO A 178 -13.93 40.58 -34.24
CA PRO A 178 -15.06 41.01 -35.05
C PRO A 178 -16.41 40.82 -34.35
N ALA A 179 -17.34 41.69 -34.72
CA ALA A 179 -18.71 41.77 -34.24
C ALA A 179 -19.53 40.51 -34.52
N GLU A 180 -20.02 39.87 -33.45
CA GLU A 180 -21.33 39.21 -33.47
C GLU A 180 -22.25 39.99 -32.52
N GLN A 181 -23.20 40.71 -33.12
CA GLN A 181 -24.26 41.44 -32.43
C GLN A 181 -25.27 40.44 -31.86
N GLN A 182 -25.19 40.16 -30.56
CA GLN A 182 -26.35 39.72 -29.79
C GLN A 182 -26.69 40.79 -28.76
N ALA A 183 -27.74 41.54 -29.08
CA ALA A 183 -28.31 42.57 -28.21
C ALA A 183 -28.79 41.93 -26.90
N VAL A 184 -28.12 42.25 -25.79
CA VAL A 184 -28.63 41.98 -24.44
C VAL A 184 -29.71 43.02 -24.15
N GLN A 185 -30.98 42.63 -24.36
CA GLN A 185 -32.11 43.36 -23.79
C GLN A 185 -32.21 43.04 -22.29
N PRO A 186 -32.54 44.02 -21.43
CA PRO A 186 -32.77 43.76 -20.01
C PRO A 186 -33.99 42.85 -19.83
N PHE A 187 -33.79 41.72 -19.16
CA PHE A 187 -34.85 40.78 -18.81
C PHE A 187 -35.73 41.36 -17.70
N ILE A 188 -36.96 41.73 -18.05
CA ILE A 188 -38.03 42.06 -17.09
C ILE A 188 -38.85 40.79 -16.90
N PRO A 189 -38.86 40.15 -15.70
CA PRO A 189 -39.71 38.98 -15.48
C PRO A 189 -41.18 39.40 -15.50
N ASN A 190 -41.94 38.83 -16.44
CA ASN A 190 -43.38 39.01 -16.56
C ASN A 190 -44.08 38.03 -15.60
N PHE A 191 -44.80 38.54 -14.59
CA PHE A 191 -45.59 37.70 -13.70
C PHE A 191 -46.94 37.35 -14.37
N PRO A 192 -47.39 36.10 -14.38
CA PRO A 192 -48.71 35.76 -14.93
C PRO A 192 -49.83 36.35 -14.08
N HIS A 193 -50.81 36.99 -14.72
CA HIS A 193 -52.09 37.30 -14.09
C HIS A 193 -52.87 36.01 -13.82
N ALA A 194 -53.59 35.98 -12.70
CA ALA A 194 -54.41 34.87 -12.28
C ALA A 194 -55.57 34.62 -13.27
N GLY A 195 -55.62 33.40 -13.82
CA GLY A 195 -56.79 32.88 -14.54
C GLY A 195 -56.45 32.28 -15.91
N ASP A 196 -55.87 31.07 -15.93
CA ASP A 196 -56.24 30.00 -16.89
C ASP A 196 -55.45 28.70 -16.59
N PRO A 197 -56.04 27.51 -16.80
CA PRO A 197 -55.38 26.23 -16.49
C PRO A 197 -54.69 25.63 -17.74
N ALA A 198 -53.39 25.32 -17.65
CA ALA A 198 -52.74 24.42 -18.61
C ALA A 198 -51.48 23.75 -18.03
N GLU A 199 -51.30 22.51 -18.45
CA GLU A 199 -50.37 21.44 -18.04
C GLU A 199 -48.83 21.74 -18.10
N PRO A 200 -47.99 20.89 -17.48
CA PRO A 200 -46.61 21.22 -17.16
C PRO A 200 -45.70 20.94 -18.36
N SER A 201 -45.14 21.99 -18.95
CA SER A 201 -44.01 21.88 -19.89
C SER A 201 -42.77 22.49 -19.26
N GLY A 202 -41.71 21.68 -19.18
CA GLY A 202 -40.46 22.02 -18.52
C GLY A 202 -39.79 23.25 -19.13
N ALA A 203 -39.65 24.30 -18.32
CA ALA A 203 -38.82 25.45 -18.62
C ALA A 203 -37.74 25.54 -17.56
N ASN A 204 -36.50 25.23 -17.97
CA ASN A 204 -35.27 25.47 -17.21
C ASN A 204 -35.21 26.94 -16.79
N ILE A 205 -35.47 27.22 -15.52
CA ILE A 205 -35.16 28.49 -14.88
C ILE A 205 -33.64 28.50 -14.70
N GLY A 206 -32.94 29.24 -15.55
CA GLY A 206 -31.51 29.48 -15.44
C GLY A 206 -31.21 30.33 -14.20
N THR A 207 -31.16 29.69 -13.04
CA THR A 207 -30.46 30.23 -11.87
C THR A 207 -28.98 30.31 -12.25
N GLY A 208 -28.41 31.51 -12.32
CA GLY A 208 -26.98 31.75 -12.50
C GLY A 208 -26.14 31.32 -11.28
N VAL A 209 -26.47 30.19 -10.67
CA VAL A 209 -25.63 29.50 -9.69
C VAL A 209 -24.58 28.75 -10.51
N ARG A 210 -23.39 29.35 -10.63
CA ARG A 210 -22.24 28.63 -11.21
C ARG A 210 -21.97 27.40 -10.34
N GLN A 211 -21.81 26.26 -11.00
CA GLN A 211 -21.85 24.94 -10.38
C GLN A 211 -20.65 24.71 -9.43
N PRO A 212 -20.83 23.92 -8.34
CA PRO A 212 -19.79 23.56 -7.35
C PRO A 212 -18.54 22.86 -7.93
N ALA A 213 -18.56 22.50 -9.22
CA ALA A 213 -17.43 21.89 -9.92
C ALA A 213 -16.17 22.79 -9.99
N GLN A 214 -16.31 24.12 -9.92
CA GLN A 214 -15.16 25.03 -10.03
C GLN A 214 -14.32 25.09 -8.74
N VAL A 215 -14.93 24.92 -7.57
CA VAL A 215 -14.23 24.82 -6.27
C VAL A 215 -13.35 23.57 -6.24
N ILE A 216 -13.88 22.45 -6.73
CA ILE A 216 -13.13 21.20 -6.89
C ILE A 216 -11.94 21.41 -7.84
N GLN A 217 -12.15 22.06 -8.99
CA GLN A 217 -11.07 22.33 -9.95
C GLN A 217 -10.00 23.30 -9.44
N GLN A 218 -10.35 24.35 -8.69
CA GLN A 218 -9.36 25.27 -8.10
C GLN A 218 -8.60 24.62 -6.93
N PHE A 219 -9.28 23.82 -6.11
CA PHE A 219 -8.63 23.00 -5.08
C PHE A 219 -7.66 22.01 -5.71
N ASP A 220 -8.06 21.32 -6.79
CA ASP A 220 -7.19 20.42 -7.55
C ASP A 220 -6.00 21.16 -8.17
N ARG A 221 -6.20 22.36 -8.73
CA ARG A 221 -5.14 23.14 -9.41
C ARG A 221 -4.11 23.72 -8.46
N THR A 222 -4.53 24.17 -7.28
CA THR A 222 -3.63 24.67 -6.22
C THR A 222 -2.86 23.56 -5.52
N GLN A 223 -3.36 22.32 -5.56
CA GLN A 223 -2.66 21.13 -5.07
C GLN A 223 -1.64 20.60 -6.11
N GLN A 224 -1.97 20.62 -7.39
CA GLN A 224 -1.08 20.14 -8.47
C GLN A 224 0.22 20.96 -8.61
N THR A 225 0.21 22.26 -8.29
CA THR A 225 1.41 23.10 -8.35
C THR A 225 2.38 22.88 -7.18
N ALA A 226 2.02 22.08 -6.17
CA ALA A 226 2.78 21.87 -4.94
C ALA A 226 3.30 20.43 -4.75
N SER A 227 3.47 19.66 -5.84
CA SER A 227 4.07 18.33 -5.80
C SER A 227 5.60 18.40 -5.56
N THR A 228 6.00 18.83 -4.37
CA THR A 228 7.34 18.57 -3.81
C THR A 228 7.22 17.47 -2.74
N PRO A 229 8.11 16.46 -2.69
CA PRO A 229 7.84 15.21 -1.95
C PRO A 229 7.92 15.30 -0.41
N HIS A 230 8.10 16.48 0.19
CA HIS A 230 8.27 16.65 1.64
C HIS A 230 7.38 17.78 2.13
N GLY A 231 6.30 17.44 2.85
CA GLY A 231 5.47 18.45 3.51
C GLY A 231 3.99 18.10 3.67
N TYR A 232 3.61 16.85 3.94
CA TYR A 232 2.23 16.52 4.33
C TYR A 232 1.90 17.00 5.76
N GLY A 233 2.81 17.68 6.46
CA GLY A 233 2.71 17.94 7.91
C GLY A 233 1.98 19.20 8.35
N ASP A 234 1.58 20.12 7.47
CA ASP A 234 1.04 21.40 7.93
C ASP A 234 -0.48 21.50 7.77
N LEU A 235 -1.21 21.07 8.80
CA LEU A 235 -2.65 21.32 8.94
C LEU A 235 -3.00 22.81 8.85
N GLY A 236 -2.11 23.67 9.36
CA GLY A 236 -2.28 25.10 9.30
C GLY A 236 -2.38 25.53 7.85
N GLU A 237 -1.47 25.07 6.99
CA GLU A 237 -1.55 25.33 5.55
C GLU A 237 -2.80 24.72 4.90
N ARG A 238 -3.17 23.48 5.21
CA ARG A 238 -4.35 22.83 4.59
C ARG A 238 -5.65 23.54 4.96
N ASN A 239 -5.86 23.83 6.25
CA ASN A 239 -7.03 24.56 6.74
C ASN A 239 -7.04 26.00 6.20
N THR A 240 -5.89 26.68 6.23
CA THR A 240 -5.78 28.05 5.68
C THR A 240 -6.08 28.09 4.19
N ARG A 241 -5.57 27.14 3.39
CA ARG A 241 -5.85 27.06 1.94
C ARG A 241 -7.32 26.75 1.67
N PHE A 242 -7.92 25.84 2.44
CA PHE A 242 -9.34 25.53 2.33
C PHE A 242 -10.19 26.76 2.65
N GLN A 243 -9.87 27.49 3.74
CA GLN A 243 -10.52 28.74 4.09
C GLN A 243 -10.31 29.83 3.04
N GLN A 244 -9.11 29.95 2.48
CA GLN A 244 -8.82 30.91 1.40
C GLN A 244 -9.59 30.60 0.13
N ALA A 245 -9.69 29.33 -0.27
CA ALA A 245 -10.49 28.92 -1.43
C ALA A 245 -11.98 29.20 -1.22
N ALA A 246 -12.51 28.91 -0.02
CA ALA A 246 -13.88 29.28 0.34
C ALA A 246 -14.08 30.81 0.33
N GLN A 247 -13.09 31.56 0.79
CA GLN A 247 -13.10 33.03 0.80
C GLN A 247 -13.07 33.64 -0.60
N GLU A 248 -12.29 33.07 -1.52
CA GLU A 248 -12.28 33.45 -2.94
C GLU A 248 -13.61 33.16 -3.62
N GLU A 249 -14.27 32.05 -3.27
CA GLU A 249 -15.58 31.74 -3.82
C GLU A 249 -16.65 32.71 -3.29
N PHE A 250 -16.60 33.05 -2.01
CA PHE A 250 -17.45 34.10 -1.44
C PHE A 250 -17.28 35.45 -2.16
N SER A 251 -16.03 35.87 -2.41
CA SER A 251 -15.77 37.14 -3.08
C SER A 251 -16.29 37.15 -4.52
N LYS A 252 -16.21 36.03 -5.25
CA LYS A 252 -16.79 35.87 -6.59
C LYS A 252 -18.32 35.88 -6.58
N GLN A 253 -18.96 35.20 -5.62
CA GLN A 253 -20.42 35.18 -5.51
C GLN A 253 -21.00 36.56 -5.16
N ARG A 254 -20.27 37.40 -4.40
CA ARG A 254 -20.67 38.80 -4.15
C ARG A 254 -20.83 39.62 -5.43
N VAL A 255 -20.04 39.37 -6.48
CA VAL A 255 -20.16 40.05 -7.77
C VAL A 255 -21.43 39.60 -8.51
N GLY A 256 -21.79 38.32 -8.43
CA GLY A 256 -22.99 37.74 -9.06
C GLY A 256 -24.31 38.19 -8.41
N ASN A 257 -24.32 38.45 -7.10
CA ASN A 257 -25.51 38.88 -6.33
C ASN A 257 -25.68 40.40 -6.24
N SER A 258 -25.11 41.15 -7.20
CA SER A 258 -25.09 42.61 -7.24
C SER A 258 -26.48 43.28 -7.15
N TYR A 259 -27.55 42.61 -7.57
CA TYR A 259 -28.93 43.13 -7.46
C TYR A 259 -29.51 43.08 -6.03
N LEU A 260 -29.07 42.13 -5.19
CA LEU A 260 -29.50 42.03 -3.78
C LEU A 260 -28.77 43.06 -2.90
N LEU A 261 -27.53 43.39 -3.28
CA LEU A 261 -26.71 44.41 -2.64
C LEU A 261 -27.19 45.84 -2.96
N ASN A 262 -28.08 46.01 -3.92
CA ASN A 262 -28.79 47.28 -4.19
C ASN A 262 -30.11 47.40 -3.41
N SER A 263 -30.38 46.53 -2.43
CA SER A 263 -31.53 46.69 -1.52
C SER A 263 -31.36 47.90 -0.58
N PRO A 264 -32.44 48.51 -0.05
CA PRO A 264 -32.34 49.62 0.90
C PRO A 264 -31.56 49.19 2.16
N GLN A 265 -31.78 47.94 2.61
CA GLN A 265 -31.05 47.32 3.72
C GLN A 265 -29.54 47.23 3.47
N ALA A 266 -29.11 46.98 2.23
CA ALA A 266 -27.68 46.92 1.88
C ALA A 266 -27.05 48.30 1.63
N ALA A 267 -27.84 49.28 1.17
CA ALA A 267 -27.37 50.64 0.87
C ALA A 267 -27.20 51.52 2.13
N GLU A 268 -27.97 51.27 3.19
CA GLU A 268 -27.91 52.05 4.44
C GLU A 268 -27.01 51.43 5.52
N ALA A 269 -26.68 50.14 5.41
CA ALA A 269 -26.02 49.42 6.49
C ALA A 269 -24.49 49.44 6.40
N THR A 270 -23.83 49.91 7.46
CA THR A 270 -22.40 49.63 7.68
C THR A 270 -22.29 48.17 8.09
N VAL A 271 -21.98 47.29 7.13
CA VAL A 271 -21.90 45.84 7.35
C VAL A 271 -20.45 45.36 7.33
N ILE A 272 -20.05 44.67 8.40
CA ILE A 272 -18.76 44.01 8.52
C ILE A 272 -19.01 42.52 8.69
N GLU A 273 -18.57 41.71 7.73
CA GLU A 273 -18.67 40.25 7.77
C GLU A 273 -17.29 39.67 8.14
N ASN A 274 -17.25 38.75 9.10
CA ASN A 274 -16.04 38.02 9.46
C ASN A 274 -16.02 36.63 8.80
N ALA A 275 -14.85 35.98 8.80
CA ALA A 275 -14.70 34.63 8.29
C ALA A 275 -15.55 33.63 9.11
N SER A 276 -16.24 32.73 8.41
CA SER A 276 -16.95 31.60 9.02
C SER A 276 -15.98 30.54 9.52
N ARG A 277 -16.25 29.99 10.70
CA ARG A 277 -15.46 28.93 11.31
C ARG A 277 -16.36 27.79 11.80
N PRO A 278 -15.98 26.52 11.53
CA PRO A 278 -16.63 25.38 12.13
C PRO A 278 -16.19 25.22 13.59
N VAL A 279 -17.14 25.11 14.51
CA VAL A 279 -16.92 25.03 15.97
C VAL A 279 -17.85 24.02 16.61
N TRP A 280 -17.38 23.42 17.71
CA TRP A 280 -18.18 22.53 18.55
C TRP A 280 -18.67 23.26 19.80
N ILE A 281 -19.98 23.40 19.97
CA ILE A 281 -20.59 24.01 21.17
C ILE A 281 -21.70 23.10 21.68
N GLY A 282 -21.68 22.74 22.97
CA GLY A 282 -22.73 21.89 23.56
C GLY A 282 -22.86 20.51 22.88
N GLY A 283 -21.79 20.01 22.26
CA GLY A 283 -21.82 18.77 21.47
C GLY A 283 -22.44 18.90 20.07
N GLN A 284 -22.79 20.11 19.64
CA GLN A 284 -23.32 20.43 18.32
C GLN A 284 -22.24 21.05 17.42
N LEU A 285 -22.27 20.69 16.14
CA LEU A 285 -21.34 21.22 15.14
C LEU A 285 -21.99 22.39 14.39
N LEU A 286 -21.37 23.55 14.49
CA LEU A 286 -21.87 24.80 13.92
C LEU A 286 -20.83 25.38 12.97
N LEU A 287 -21.27 25.86 11.82
CA LEU A 287 -20.47 26.72 10.96
C LEU A 287 -20.97 28.14 11.13
N ALA A 288 -20.24 28.98 11.87
CA ALA A 288 -20.73 30.30 12.28
C ALA A 288 -19.71 31.40 12.00
N ARG A 289 -20.21 32.63 11.83
CA ARG A 289 -19.43 33.85 11.68
C ARG A 289 -20.02 34.99 12.48
N ARG A 290 -19.18 35.96 12.82
CA ARG A 290 -19.64 37.26 13.36
C ARG A 290 -19.98 38.20 12.21
N VAL A 291 -21.08 38.92 12.34
CA VAL A 291 -21.50 39.97 11.41
C VAL A 291 -21.93 41.19 12.20
N VAL A 292 -21.34 42.35 11.90
CA VAL A 292 -21.76 43.62 12.49
C VAL A 292 -22.67 44.33 11.49
N ARG A 293 -23.91 44.62 11.87
CA ARG A 293 -24.89 45.38 11.07
C ARG A 293 -25.32 46.60 11.86
N ASN A 294 -25.15 47.80 11.31
CA ASN A 294 -25.60 49.05 11.94
C ASN A 294 -25.04 49.27 13.37
N GLY A 295 -23.82 48.78 13.64
CA GLY A 295 -23.19 48.86 14.95
C GLY A 295 -23.58 47.75 15.94
N GLU A 296 -24.58 46.92 15.61
CA GLU A 296 -24.95 45.74 16.40
C GLU A 296 -24.23 44.49 15.87
N THR A 297 -23.76 43.63 16.78
CA THR A 297 -23.09 42.37 16.42
C THR A 297 -24.08 41.21 16.47
N PHE A 298 -24.02 40.38 15.44
CA PHE A 298 -24.80 39.17 15.27
C PHE A 298 -23.85 37.99 15.03
N VAL A 299 -24.31 36.80 15.39
CA VAL A 299 -23.70 35.53 14.99
C VAL A 299 -24.64 34.87 14.00
N GLN A 300 -24.15 34.68 12.78
CA GLN A 300 -24.88 34.01 11.70
C GLN A 300 -24.21 32.69 11.37
N GLY A 301 -24.98 31.64 11.13
CA GLY A 301 -24.39 30.36 10.81
C GLY A 301 -25.38 29.23 10.52
N SER A 302 -24.81 28.06 10.34
CA SER A 302 -25.52 26.84 9.94
C SER A 302 -25.26 25.75 10.97
N TRP A 303 -26.34 25.17 11.51
CA TRP A 303 -26.27 23.99 12.36
C TRP A 303 -26.19 22.74 11.49
N LEU A 304 -25.06 22.02 11.58
CA LEU A 304 -24.77 20.87 10.72
C LEU A 304 -25.31 19.58 11.34
N ASP A 305 -25.88 18.70 10.51
CA ASP A 305 -26.32 17.34 10.90
C ASP A 305 -25.10 16.42 11.03
N TRP A 306 -24.41 16.52 12.17
CA TRP A 306 -23.22 15.72 12.43
C TRP A 306 -23.47 14.20 12.35
N PRO A 307 -24.54 13.63 12.94
CA PRO A 307 -24.79 12.19 12.85
C PRO A 307 -24.88 11.68 11.41
N ARG A 308 -25.58 12.41 10.53
CA ARG A 308 -25.68 12.07 9.12
C ARG A 308 -24.34 12.26 8.39
N LEU A 309 -23.71 13.41 8.58
CA LEU A 309 -22.43 13.75 7.95
C LEU A 309 -21.32 12.77 8.36
N LYS A 310 -21.22 12.40 9.63
CA LYS A 310 -20.31 11.36 10.14
C LYS A 310 -20.50 10.03 9.41
N LYS A 311 -21.75 9.60 9.20
CA LYS A 311 -22.05 8.35 8.48
C LYS A 311 -21.62 8.44 7.01
N GLU A 312 -21.88 9.56 6.35
CA GLU A 312 -21.53 9.77 4.94
C GLU A 312 -20.02 9.88 4.72
N LEU A 313 -19.27 10.46 5.66
CA LEU A 313 -17.81 10.52 5.62
C LEU A 313 -17.18 9.16 5.90
N LEU A 314 -17.64 8.45 6.93
CA LEU A 314 -17.13 7.11 7.25
C LEU A 314 -17.40 6.09 6.14
N ALA A 315 -18.45 6.30 5.33
CA ALA A 315 -18.70 5.49 4.15
C ALA A 315 -17.57 5.59 3.10
N GLU A 316 -16.98 6.78 2.91
CA GLU A 316 -15.85 7.01 1.98
C GLU A 316 -14.53 6.36 2.42
N ALA A 317 -14.42 6.04 3.72
CA ALA A 317 -13.23 5.45 4.32
C ALA A 317 -13.27 3.93 4.45
N ARG A 318 -14.45 3.32 4.27
CA ARG A 318 -14.72 1.94 4.70
C ARG A 318 -13.86 0.90 3.97
N ASP A 319 -13.51 1.18 2.72
CA ASP A 319 -12.65 0.34 1.86
C ASP A 319 -11.18 0.34 2.30
N LEU A 320 -10.68 1.49 2.79
CA LEU A 320 -9.27 1.68 3.12
C LEU A 320 -8.96 1.49 4.61
N LEU A 321 -9.85 1.95 5.48
CA LEU A 321 -9.73 1.92 6.93
C LEU A 321 -11.00 1.32 7.55
N PRO A 322 -11.15 0.00 7.53
CA PRO A 322 -12.29 -0.66 8.16
C PRO A 322 -12.27 -0.41 9.67
N LYS A 323 -13.42 -0.02 10.23
CA LYS A 323 -13.60 0.36 11.65
C LYS A 323 -12.87 1.65 12.06
N ALA A 324 -12.63 2.56 11.13
CA ALA A 324 -12.26 3.93 11.51
C ALA A 324 -13.44 4.64 12.20
N GLU A 325 -13.13 5.56 13.10
CA GLU A 325 -14.10 6.43 13.74
C GLU A 325 -13.69 7.90 13.60
N LEU A 326 -14.68 8.79 13.68
CA LEU A 326 -14.47 10.23 13.71
C LEU A 326 -14.84 10.76 15.10
N ALA A 327 -13.88 11.45 15.72
CA ALA A 327 -14.02 12.04 17.04
C ALA A 327 -13.96 13.58 16.96
N PRO A 328 -14.84 14.29 17.69
CA PRO A 328 -14.81 15.76 17.75
C PRO A 328 -13.54 16.25 18.44
N VAL A 329 -13.00 17.36 17.95
CA VAL A 329 -11.85 18.06 18.55
C VAL A 329 -12.34 19.38 19.13
N TYR A 330 -12.37 19.47 20.45
CA TYR A 330 -12.73 20.71 21.16
C TYR A 330 -11.51 21.59 21.38
N ASP A 331 -10.38 20.98 21.76
CA ASP A 331 -9.10 21.67 21.93
C ASP A 331 -8.10 21.23 20.86
N HIS A 332 -7.71 22.19 20.02
CA HIS A 332 -6.77 21.95 18.92
C HIS A 332 -5.34 21.68 19.43
N ALA A 333 -5.01 22.07 20.67
CA ALA A 333 -3.68 21.85 21.25
C ALA A 333 -3.40 20.38 21.59
N THR A 334 -4.46 19.58 21.80
CA THR A 334 -4.35 18.16 22.17
C THR A 334 -4.57 17.20 21.00
N ALA A 335 -4.97 17.72 19.85
CA ALA A 335 -5.28 16.92 18.68
C ALA A 335 -4.02 16.56 17.88
N ASP A 336 -4.01 15.37 17.29
CA ASP A 336 -2.97 14.97 16.34
C ASP A 336 -3.22 15.66 14.99
N PRO A 337 -2.35 16.58 14.56
CA PRO A 337 -2.58 17.35 13.35
C PRO A 337 -2.72 16.44 12.12
N THR A 338 -1.95 15.36 12.05
CA THR A 338 -1.91 14.51 10.87
C THR A 338 -3.20 13.74 10.62
N ARG A 339 -4.12 13.73 11.61
CA ARG A 339 -5.37 12.98 11.60
C ARG A 339 -6.61 13.86 11.53
N MET A 340 -6.48 15.19 11.51
CA MET A 340 -7.64 16.07 11.44
C MET A 340 -8.11 16.29 10.00
N LEU A 341 -9.41 16.50 9.86
CA LEU A 341 -9.99 17.03 8.63
C LEU A 341 -9.63 18.52 8.48
N ALA A 342 -9.43 18.97 7.25
CA ALA A 342 -9.12 20.37 6.98
C ALA A 342 -10.34 21.27 7.18
N GLY A 343 -11.52 20.79 6.78
CA GLY A 343 -12.76 21.57 6.77
C GLY A 343 -13.56 21.54 8.07
N LEU A 344 -13.28 20.62 9.01
CA LEU A 344 -14.04 20.43 10.24
C LEU A 344 -13.13 20.10 11.43
N PRO A 345 -13.46 20.55 12.67
CA PRO A 345 -12.71 20.25 13.88
C PRO A 345 -12.96 18.80 14.36
N VAL A 346 -12.53 17.83 13.56
CA VAL A 346 -12.75 16.39 13.77
C VAL A 346 -11.48 15.65 13.42
N GLN A 347 -11.13 14.64 14.22
CA GLN A 347 -9.99 13.76 14.01
C GLN A 347 -10.41 12.33 13.66
N LEU A 348 -9.64 11.70 12.77
CA LEU A 348 -9.77 10.31 12.36
C LEU A 348 -9.04 9.40 13.34
N VAL A 349 -9.82 8.56 14.03
CA VAL A 349 -9.32 7.55 14.96
C VAL A 349 -9.24 6.21 14.23
N VAL A 350 -8.02 5.67 14.15
CA VAL A 350 -7.74 4.40 13.47
C VAL A 350 -7.69 3.28 14.51
N GLY A 351 -8.67 2.37 14.45
CA GLY A 351 -8.75 1.21 15.35
C GLY A 351 -7.62 0.20 15.15
N ASP A 352 -7.39 -0.64 16.17
CA ASP A 352 -6.30 -1.63 16.19
C ASP A 352 -6.38 -2.66 15.05
N ALA A 353 -7.59 -2.94 14.55
CA ALA A 353 -7.80 -3.86 13.43
C ALA A 353 -7.16 -3.38 12.12
N ALA A 354 -7.21 -2.07 11.84
CA ALA A 354 -6.58 -1.49 10.66
C ALA A 354 -5.05 -1.53 10.77
N ARG A 355 -4.52 -1.32 11.99
CA ARG A 355 -3.09 -1.52 12.30
C ARG A 355 -2.67 -2.98 12.09
N ALA A 356 -3.50 -3.94 12.51
CA ALA A 356 -3.24 -5.37 12.33
C ALA A 356 -3.25 -5.80 10.84
N LEU A 357 -4.19 -5.28 10.03
CA LEU A 357 -4.26 -5.53 8.58
C LEU A 357 -3.01 -5.00 7.85
N SER A 358 -2.52 -3.82 8.22
CA SER A 358 -1.27 -3.27 7.67
C SER A 358 -0.05 -4.09 8.11
N ALA A 359 -0.03 -4.57 9.35
CA ALA A 359 1.05 -5.43 9.86
C ALA A 359 1.08 -6.81 9.18
N SER A 360 -0.08 -7.42 8.92
CA SER A 360 -0.16 -8.74 8.26
C SER A 360 0.27 -8.69 6.79
N ALA A 361 -0.08 -7.62 6.07
CA ALA A 361 0.34 -7.43 4.68
C ALA A 361 1.87 -7.29 4.52
N ALA A 362 2.57 -6.89 5.58
CA ALA A 362 4.02 -6.73 5.58
C ALA A 362 4.79 -8.02 5.95
N ALA A 363 4.10 -9.09 6.34
CA ALA A 363 4.74 -10.29 6.91
C ALA A 363 5.30 -11.27 5.87
N ASP A 364 4.78 -11.29 4.63
CA ASP A 364 5.17 -12.27 3.60
C ASP A 364 6.30 -11.75 2.70
N GLY A 365 7.50 -11.61 3.26
CA GLY A 365 8.71 -11.26 2.51
C GLY A 365 9.36 -12.47 1.83
N PRO A 366 9.89 -12.35 0.58
CA PRO A 366 10.54 -13.46 -0.14
C PRO A 366 11.88 -13.92 0.47
N LEU A 367 12.34 -13.25 1.54
CA LEU A 367 13.63 -13.53 2.18
C LEU A 367 13.73 -14.95 2.74
N HIS A 368 12.62 -15.55 3.18
CA HIS A 368 12.64 -16.92 3.72
C HIS A 368 13.02 -17.96 2.66
N TRP A 369 12.59 -17.79 1.40
CA TRP A 369 12.99 -18.66 0.29
C TRP A 369 14.47 -18.48 -0.07
N ALA A 370 14.96 -17.24 -0.12
CA ALA A 370 16.37 -16.96 -0.38
C ALA A 370 17.28 -17.59 0.69
N LEU A 371 16.90 -17.49 1.97
CA LEU A 371 17.62 -18.13 3.08
C LEU A 371 17.55 -19.66 2.97
N ALA A 372 16.39 -20.24 2.68
CA ALA A 372 16.24 -21.68 2.52
C ALA A 372 17.12 -22.24 1.39
N LEU A 373 17.17 -21.56 0.25
CA LEU A 373 18.05 -21.92 -0.87
C LEU A 373 19.54 -21.79 -0.49
N GLY A 374 19.91 -20.73 0.24
CA GLY A 374 21.28 -20.55 0.74
C GLY A 374 21.72 -21.67 1.69
N TRP A 375 20.85 -22.08 2.61
CA TRP A 375 21.10 -23.22 3.50
C TRP A 375 21.21 -24.54 2.75
N MET A 376 20.33 -24.77 1.78
CA MET A 376 20.35 -25.96 0.94
C MET A 376 21.67 -26.07 0.16
N ALA A 377 22.12 -24.99 -0.47
CA ALA A 377 23.40 -24.93 -1.18
C ALA A 377 24.60 -25.18 -0.26
N LEU A 378 24.60 -24.61 0.95
CA LEU A 378 25.65 -24.84 1.95
C LEU A 378 25.73 -26.30 2.39
N VAL A 379 24.59 -26.92 2.69
CA VAL A 379 24.53 -28.34 3.09
C VAL A 379 25.03 -29.23 1.95
N LEU A 380 24.62 -28.95 0.72
CA LEU A 380 25.05 -29.70 -0.46
C LEU A 380 26.55 -29.59 -0.70
N ALA A 381 27.15 -28.40 -0.54
CA ALA A 381 28.59 -28.20 -0.66
C ALA A 381 29.37 -28.97 0.42
N VAL A 382 28.92 -28.93 1.68
CA VAL A 382 29.55 -29.69 2.78
C VAL A 382 29.46 -31.20 2.53
N ALA A 383 28.32 -31.70 2.05
CA ALA A 383 28.13 -33.10 1.73
C ALA A 383 29.04 -33.57 0.58
N ALA A 384 29.17 -32.75 -0.48
CA ALA A 384 30.06 -33.06 -1.60
C ALA A 384 31.54 -33.16 -1.17
N VAL A 385 32.00 -32.23 -0.33
CA VAL A 385 33.37 -32.26 0.22
C VAL A 385 33.57 -33.51 1.09
N ALA A 386 32.61 -33.85 1.96
CA ALA A 386 32.70 -35.05 2.78
C ALA A 386 32.77 -36.33 1.93
N ALA A 387 31.95 -36.44 0.88
CA ALA A 387 31.98 -37.57 -0.04
C ALA A 387 33.32 -37.71 -0.78
N LEU A 388 33.91 -36.58 -1.23
CA LEU A 388 35.23 -36.56 -1.85
C LEU A 388 36.32 -37.04 -0.88
N LEU A 389 36.31 -36.56 0.36
CA LEU A 389 37.28 -36.98 1.37
C LEU A 389 37.16 -38.47 1.69
N TRP A 390 35.93 -38.99 1.84
CA TRP A 390 35.71 -40.43 2.01
C TRP A 390 36.24 -41.24 0.83
N GLY A 391 36.01 -40.79 -0.40
CA GLY A 391 36.54 -41.45 -1.60
C GLY A 391 38.08 -41.52 -1.62
N VAL A 392 38.75 -40.42 -1.24
CA VAL A 392 40.22 -40.37 -1.17
C VAL A 392 40.77 -41.30 -0.09
N VAL A 393 40.17 -41.30 1.11
CA VAL A 393 40.59 -42.18 2.22
C VAL A 393 40.38 -43.65 1.85
N ALA A 394 39.21 -44.00 1.33
CA ALA A 394 38.91 -45.38 0.93
C ALA A 394 39.86 -45.91 -0.16
N LEU A 395 40.27 -45.07 -1.11
CA LEU A 395 41.27 -45.44 -2.12
C LEU A 395 42.65 -45.65 -1.50
N SER A 396 43.05 -44.78 -0.57
CA SER A 396 44.31 -44.89 0.16
C SER A 396 44.39 -46.19 0.96
N GLU A 397 43.31 -46.54 1.68
CA GLU A 397 43.22 -47.78 2.46
C GLU A 397 43.31 -49.02 1.57
N ARG A 398 42.60 -49.04 0.43
CA ARG A 398 42.68 -50.16 -0.53
C ARG A 398 44.09 -50.33 -1.09
N ARG A 399 44.79 -49.24 -1.42
CA ARG A 399 46.19 -49.28 -1.88
C ARG A 399 47.12 -49.80 -0.79
N ALA A 400 46.96 -49.33 0.45
CA ALA A 400 47.77 -49.79 1.57
C ALA A 400 47.57 -51.29 1.85
N ALA A 401 46.32 -51.76 1.85
CA ALA A 401 45.98 -53.18 2.03
C ALA A 401 46.59 -54.05 0.91
N PHE A 402 46.50 -53.61 -0.35
CA PHE A 402 47.11 -54.31 -1.48
C PHE A 402 48.63 -54.43 -1.34
N VAL A 403 49.33 -53.33 -1.05
CA VAL A 403 50.79 -53.33 -0.87
C VAL A 403 51.21 -54.25 0.27
N SER A 404 50.46 -54.24 1.38
CA SER A 404 50.70 -55.13 2.52
C SER A 404 50.55 -56.60 2.13
N ALA A 405 49.47 -56.96 1.44
CA ALA A 405 49.22 -58.32 0.98
C ALA A 405 50.31 -58.83 0.02
N VAL A 406 50.69 -58.02 -0.97
CA VAL A 406 51.77 -58.37 -1.92
C VAL A 406 53.10 -58.59 -1.21
N THR A 407 53.42 -57.75 -0.22
CA THR A 407 54.67 -57.88 0.55
C THR A 407 54.68 -59.19 1.35
N HIS A 408 53.56 -59.57 1.94
CA HIS A 408 53.43 -60.82 2.70
C HIS A 408 53.59 -62.05 1.78
N GLU A 409 52.91 -62.06 0.63
CA GLU A 409 53.00 -63.14 -0.36
C GLU A 409 54.40 -63.29 -0.99
N LEU A 410 55.17 -62.20 -1.09
CA LEU A 410 56.57 -62.25 -1.57
C LEU A 410 57.56 -62.74 -0.50
N ARG A 411 57.33 -62.40 0.78
CA ARG A 411 58.26 -62.73 1.86
C ARG A 411 58.40 -64.24 2.07
N THR A 412 57.29 -64.97 2.03
CA THR A 412 57.26 -66.42 2.26
C THR A 412 58.14 -67.22 1.28
N PRO A 413 57.93 -67.15 -0.05
CA PRO A 413 58.75 -67.87 -1.01
C PRO A 413 60.21 -67.39 -1.02
N LEU A 414 60.45 -66.09 -0.80
CA LEU A 414 61.81 -65.54 -0.70
C LEU A 414 62.57 -66.08 0.52
N THR A 415 61.90 -66.25 1.65
CA THR A 415 62.49 -66.81 2.87
C THR A 415 62.88 -68.27 2.65
N THR A 416 61.97 -69.06 2.08
CA THR A 416 62.21 -70.46 1.71
C THR A 416 63.35 -70.59 0.69
N PHE A 417 63.36 -69.73 -0.32
CA PHE A 417 64.42 -69.69 -1.33
C PHE A 417 65.78 -69.37 -0.71
N ARG A 418 65.85 -68.35 0.13
CA ARG A 418 67.09 -67.98 0.83
C ARG A 418 67.59 -69.11 1.73
N MET A 419 66.72 -69.73 2.52
CA MET A 419 67.07 -70.81 3.43
C MET A 419 67.68 -72.02 2.70
N TYR A 420 67.04 -72.49 1.62
CA TYR A 420 67.56 -73.61 0.83
C TYR A 420 68.86 -73.25 0.08
N ALA A 421 68.99 -72.02 -0.42
CA ALA A 421 70.21 -71.56 -1.07
C ALA A 421 71.40 -71.48 -0.09
N GLU A 422 71.17 -70.99 1.15
CA GLU A 422 72.19 -70.94 2.20
C GLU A 422 72.63 -72.35 2.64
N MET A 423 71.69 -73.29 2.84
CA MET A 423 72.03 -74.68 3.19
C MET A 423 72.84 -75.38 2.08
N LEU A 424 72.55 -75.08 0.82
CA LEU A 424 73.28 -75.63 -0.32
C LEU A 424 74.67 -75.01 -0.49
N SER A 425 74.83 -73.71 -0.23
CA SER A 425 76.11 -73.00 -0.40
C SER A 425 77.12 -73.32 0.70
N GLN A 426 76.64 -73.67 1.90
CA GLN A 426 77.49 -74.05 3.05
C GLN A 426 77.81 -75.55 3.10
N ASP A 427 77.54 -76.31 2.02
CA ASP A 427 77.71 -77.77 1.94
C ASP A 427 77.01 -78.55 3.08
N MET A 428 75.98 -77.98 3.71
CA MET A 428 75.24 -78.60 4.81
C MET A 428 74.34 -79.78 4.38
N VAL A 429 74.31 -80.10 3.09
CA VAL A 429 73.49 -81.17 2.50
C VAL A 429 74.40 -82.24 1.88
N PRO A 430 74.75 -83.29 2.64
CA PRO A 430 75.74 -84.29 2.22
C PRO A 430 75.21 -85.30 1.19
N SER A 431 73.90 -85.56 1.14
CA SER A 431 73.31 -86.51 0.19
C SER A 431 72.99 -85.84 -1.15
N ALA A 432 73.48 -86.41 -2.26
CA ALA A 432 73.21 -85.92 -3.61
C ALA A 432 71.71 -85.89 -3.97
N GLU A 433 70.92 -86.81 -3.40
CA GLU A 433 69.46 -86.87 -3.58
C GLU A 433 68.76 -85.67 -2.94
N ARG A 434 69.04 -85.35 -1.66
CA ARG A 434 68.48 -84.15 -1.01
C ARG A 434 68.95 -82.85 -1.67
N ARG A 435 70.18 -82.82 -2.20
CA ARG A 435 70.68 -81.68 -2.97
C ARG A 435 69.84 -81.43 -4.22
N ARG A 436 69.50 -82.48 -4.98
CA ARG A 436 68.58 -82.37 -6.13
C ARG A 436 67.18 -81.94 -5.70
N GLN A 437 66.68 -82.45 -4.58
CA GLN A 437 65.37 -82.06 -4.03
C GLN A 437 65.34 -80.56 -3.67
N TYR A 438 66.37 -80.04 -2.99
CA TYR A 438 66.43 -78.61 -2.63
C TYR A 438 66.58 -77.70 -3.85
N LEU A 439 67.38 -78.10 -4.85
CA LEU A 439 67.45 -77.41 -6.14
C LEU A 439 66.10 -77.40 -6.86
N SER A 440 65.33 -78.49 -6.79
CA SER A 440 63.96 -78.54 -7.32
C SER A 440 63.04 -77.58 -6.57
N THR A 441 63.11 -77.54 -5.23
CA THR A 441 62.31 -76.61 -4.42
C THR A 441 62.67 -75.15 -4.71
N LEU A 442 63.96 -74.82 -4.86
CA LEU A 442 64.40 -73.47 -5.29
C LEU A 442 63.82 -73.07 -6.65
N LYS A 443 63.83 -74.00 -7.61
CA LYS A 443 63.24 -73.78 -8.94
C LYS A 443 61.73 -73.47 -8.81
N THR A 444 61.00 -74.27 -8.04
CA THR A 444 59.56 -74.06 -7.82
C THR A 444 59.27 -72.73 -7.12
N GLU A 445 60.04 -72.34 -6.10
CA GLU A 445 59.85 -71.05 -5.43
C GLU A 445 60.21 -69.84 -6.33
N ALA A 446 61.20 -69.99 -7.21
CA ALA A 446 61.53 -68.96 -8.22
C ALA A 446 60.43 -68.81 -9.28
N GLU A 447 59.84 -69.91 -9.75
CA GLU A 447 58.67 -69.90 -10.64
C GLU A 447 57.46 -69.25 -9.94
N ARG A 448 57.23 -69.56 -8.66
CA ARG A 448 56.18 -68.94 -7.84
C ARG A 448 56.37 -67.42 -7.67
N LEU A 449 57.59 -66.97 -7.36
CA LEU A 449 57.94 -65.55 -7.28
C LEU A 449 57.69 -64.84 -8.62
N THR A 450 58.10 -65.46 -9.73
CA THR A 450 57.90 -64.93 -11.08
C THR A 450 56.42 -64.71 -11.38
N HIS A 451 55.58 -65.71 -11.11
CA HIS A 451 54.13 -65.59 -11.28
C HIS A 451 53.51 -64.51 -10.38
N LEU A 452 53.98 -64.35 -9.15
CA LEU A 452 53.46 -63.33 -8.25
C LEU A 452 53.80 -61.91 -8.76
N VAL A 453 55.03 -61.70 -9.24
CA VAL A 453 55.45 -60.42 -9.84
C VAL A 453 54.67 -60.12 -11.12
N GLU A 454 54.47 -61.12 -11.99
CA GLU A 454 53.65 -60.99 -13.20
C GLU A 454 52.21 -60.56 -12.87
N ASN A 455 51.61 -61.15 -11.84
CA ASN A 455 50.27 -60.80 -11.38
C ASN A 455 50.18 -59.35 -10.86
N VAL A 456 51.17 -58.90 -10.07
CA VAL A 456 51.23 -57.50 -9.60
C VAL A 456 51.40 -56.53 -10.76
N LEU A 457 52.26 -56.84 -11.73
CA LEU A 457 52.44 -56.02 -12.94
C LEU A 457 51.20 -56.03 -13.84
N ALA A 458 50.47 -57.14 -13.91
CA ALA A 458 49.19 -57.21 -14.63
C ALA A 458 48.13 -56.33 -13.96
N TYR A 459 48.01 -56.40 -12.63
CA TYR A 459 47.11 -55.55 -11.84
C TYR A 459 47.43 -54.05 -12.00
N ALA A 460 48.71 -53.65 -11.88
CA ALA A 460 49.11 -52.25 -12.07
C ALA A 460 48.84 -51.71 -13.49
N ARG A 461 48.90 -52.59 -14.50
CA ARG A 461 48.54 -52.26 -15.89
C ARG A 461 47.03 -52.09 -16.07
N LEU A 462 46.23 -52.89 -15.36
CA LEU A 462 44.77 -52.78 -15.30
C LEU A 462 44.33 -51.47 -14.60
N GLU A 463 44.93 -51.11 -13.46
CA GLU A 463 44.58 -49.89 -12.70
C GLU A 463 44.86 -48.59 -13.49
N ARG A 464 45.86 -48.59 -14.38
CA ARG A 464 46.15 -47.44 -15.25
C ARG A 464 45.23 -47.31 -16.47
N GLY A 465 44.29 -48.24 -16.67
CA GLY A 465 43.32 -48.22 -17.77
C GLY A 465 43.94 -48.23 -19.18
N ARG A 466 45.21 -48.65 -19.32
CA ARG A 466 46.02 -48.36 -20.51
C ARG A 466 46.22 -49.56 -21.45
N ARG A 467 45.27 -50.50 -21.49
CA ARG A 467 45.21 -51.44 -22.61
C ARG A 467 44.25 -50.89 -23.66
N PRO A 468 44.69 -50.66 -24.91
CA PRO A 468 43.73 -50.60 -26.00
C PRO A 468 43.00 -51.96 -26.00
N GLN A 469 41.72 -51.94 -25.65
CA GLN A 469 40.84 -53.09 -25.78
C GLN A 469 40.73 -53.38 -27.27
N ARG A 470 41.53 -54.33 -27.76
CA ARG A 470 41.41 -54.82 -29.12
C ARG A 470 40.33 -55.87 -29.13
N ASN A 471 39.10 -55.39 -29.28
CA ASN A 471 37.92 -56.21 -29.43
C ASN A 471 38.03 -56.99 -30.74
N GLU A 472 38.06 -58.31 -30.65
CA GLU A 472 38.13 -59.21 -31.79
C GLU A 472 36.92 -60.15 -31.72
N ARG A 473 36.17 -60.22 -32.83
CA ARG A 473 34.96 -61.03 -32.89
C ARG A 473 35.31 -62.51 -32.78
N THR A 474 34.82 -63.17 -31.74
CA THR A 474 35.06 -64.61 -31.50
C THR A 474 33.76 -65.30 -31.07
N THR A 475 33.68 -66.62 -31.16
CA THR A 475 32.53 -67.39 -30.66
C THR A 475 32.83 -67.99 -29.30
N VAL A 476 31.80 -68.21 -28.49
CA VAL A 476 31.96 -68.85 -27.17
C VAL A 476 32.62 -70.22 -27.30
N ALA A 477 32.23 -71.02 -28.31
CA ALA A 477 32.85 -72.31 -28.58
C ALA A 477 34.36 -72.18 -28.86
N ALA A 478 34.76 -71.27 -29.74
CA ALA A 478 36.17 -71.07 -30.09
C ALA A 478 37.01 -70.58 -28.89
N LEU A 479 36.41 -69.76 -28.01
CA LEU A 479 37.08 -69.31 -26.79
C LEU A 479 37.27 -70.46 -25.81
N VAL A 480 36.23 -71.27 -25.59
CA VAL A 480 36.27 -72.42 -24.67
C VAL A 480 37.24 -73.49 -25.15
N GLU A 481 37.17 -73.86 -26.43
CA GLU A 481 38.10 -74.82 -27.07
C GLU A 481 39.56 -74.37 -26.94
N ARG A 482 39.82 -73.05 -26.97
CA ARG A 482 41.17 -72.50 -26.82
C ARG A 482 41.75 -72.70 -25.41
N PHE A 483 40.92 -72.71 -24.38
CA PHE A 483 41.36 -72.81 -22.98
C PHE A 483 41.19 -74.20 -22.38
N GLU A 484 40.29 -75.01 -22.91
CA GLU A 484 40.00 -76.38 -22.44
C GLU A 484 41.25 -77.25 -22.26
N PRO A 485 42.23 -77.30 -23.21
CA PRO A 485 43.42 -78.15 -23.04
C PRO A 485 44.25 -77.75 -21.81
N ARG A 486 44.41 -76.44 -21.59
CA ARG A 486 45.19 -75.92 -20.45
C ARG A 486 44.49 -76.13 -19.12
N LEU A 487 43.16 -76.02 -19.09
CA LEU A 487 42.37 -76.24 -17.88
C LEU A 487 42.30 -77.73 -17.53
N ALA A 488 42.15 -78.60 -18.53
CA ALA A 488 42.18 -80.05 -18.35
C ALA A 488 43.54 -80.53 -17.83
N GLU A 489 44.64 -79.99 -18.36
CA GLU A 489 46.00 -80.30 -17.88
C GLU A 489 46.17 -79.92 -16.40
N ARG A 490 45.75 -78.71 -16.01
CA ARG A 490 45.82 -78.26 -14.60
C ARG A 490 44.93 -79.05 -13.66
N ALA A 491 43.73 -79.43 -14.10
CA ALA A 491 42.82 -80.25 -13.32
C ALA A 491 43.46 -81.63 -13.05
N THR A 492 44.08 -82.23 -14.07
CA THR A 492 44.79 -83.51 -13.94
C THR A 492 45.97 -83.42 -12.96
N GLN A 493 46.73 -82.31 -12.99
CA GLN A 493 47.82 -82.05 -12.03
C GLN A 493 47.34 -81.89 -10.58
N SER A 494 46.06 -81.56 -10.37
CA SER A 494 45.45 -81.37 -9.05
C SER A 494 44.52 -82.53 -8.66
N ASP A 495 44.57 -83.65 -9.38
CA ASP A 495 43.71 -84.84 -9.19
C ASP A 495 42.20 -84.53 -9.30
N MET A 496 41.84 -83.65 -10.23
CA MET A 496 40.46 -83.23 -10.51
C MET A 496 40.02 -83.59 -11.94
N HIS A 497 38.75 -83.96 -12.10
CA HIS A 497 38.15 -84.15 -13.43
C HIS A 497 37.58 -82.85 -14.00
N PHE A 498 38.10 -82.41 -15.14
CA PHE A 498 37.55 -81.29 -15.89
C PHE A 498 36.50 -81.77 -16.89
N LYS A 499 35.28 -81.21 -16.80
CA LYS A 499 34.20 -81.45 -17.75
C LYS A 499 33.67 -80.12 -18.25
N CYS A 500 33.79 -79.86 -19.55
CA CYS A 500 33.19 -78.70 -20.18
C CYS A 500 31.90 -79.09 -20.90
N GLN A 501 30.83 -78.33 -20.70
CA GLN A 501 29.58 -78.45 -21.44
C GLN A 501 29.15 -77.07 -21.90
N VAL A 502 29.10 -76.88 -23.22
CA VAL A 502 28.59 -75.66 -23.85
C VAL A 502 27.27 -76.01 -24.52
N ALA A 503 26.20 -75.29 -24.16
CA ALA A 503 24.91 -75.48 -24.79
C ALA A 503 24.94 -74.94 -26.24
N ASN A 504 24.31 -75.67 -27.17
CA ASN A 504 24.41 -75.41 -28.61
C ASN A 504 23.85 -74.03 -29.03
N ASP A 505 22.90 -73.50 -28.28
CA ASP A 505 22.31 -72.17 -28.44
C ASP A 505 23.31 -71.04 -28.12
N VAL A 506 24.26 -71.29 -27.22
CA VAL A 506 25.30 -70.32 -26.82
C VAL A 506 26.60 -70.51 -27.61
N ALA A 507 26.87 -71.72 -28.11
CA ALA A 507 28.13 -72.08 -28.78
C ALA A 507 28.50 -71.17 -29.96
N GLN A 508 27.51 -70.73 -30.74
CA GLN A 508 27.70 -69.85 -31.91
C GLN A 508 27.49 -68.36 -31.62
N ALA A 509 27.19 -67.99 -30.37
CA ALA A 509 26.99 -66.59 -30.01
C ALA A 509 28.27 -65.79 -30.22
N ALA A 510 28.18 -64.69 -30.97
CA ALA A 510 29.31 -63.81 -31.25
C ALA A 510 29.60 -62.92 -30.04
N LEU A 511 30.82 -63.01 -29.51
CA LEU A 511 31.37 -62.11 -28.50
C LEU A 511 32.18 -61.01 -29.20
N TRP A 512 32.06 -59.78 -28.72
CA TRP A 512 32.76 -58.60 -29.23
C TRP A 512 33.87 -58.17 -28.27
#